data_AF-A0A8H8LVR3-F1
#
_entry.id   AF-A0A8H8LVR3-F1
#
_cell.length_a   1.000
_cell.length_b   1.000
_cell.length_c   1.000
_cell.angle_alpha   90.00
_cell.angle_beta   90.00
_cell.angle_gamma   90.00
#
_symmetry.space_group_name_H-M   'P 1'
#
loop_
_entity.id
_entity.type
_entity.pdbx_description
1 polymer ?
#
loop_
_entity_poly.entity_id
_entity_poly.type
_entity_poly.pdbx_seq_one_letter_code
_entity_poly.pdbx_strand_id
1 'polypeptide(L)'
;MAASAICAETGATATSAKAIAVKVLSDSGSGTVSQIISGVNWVATQPQTTMRPAIAVLALGGGASAALDSAVKGAISKGVHTVVTAGFSNTDLSNTSPARVPEAVTVGSLPRSKVRPSNSNYGSLLDVWSFYPIACPTDIPGCTTPTNAVSYVASYMAVAIGSYGNKTPAALAADLINHAVPDVTGVPSGTTNKRAVPW
;
A
#
# COMPACT_ATOMS: atom_id res chain seq x y z
N MET A 1 -13.35 -0.81 -1.64
CA MET A 1 -13.09 -0.31 -0.27
C MET A 1 -11.70 0.30 -0.05
N ALA A 2 -10.80 0.41 -1.06
CA ALA A 2 -9.50 1.08 -0.89
C ALA A 2 -9.58 2.62 -1.05
N ALA A 3 -10.44 3.13 -1.93
CA ALA A 3 -10.52 4.56 -2.20
C ALA A 3 -11.01 5.40 -1.01
N SER A 4 -11.87 4.85 -0.13
CA SER A 4 -12.44 5.58 1.01
C SER A 4 -11.47 5.81 2.17
N ALA A 5 -10.37 5.06 2.25
CA ALA A 5 -9.43 5.14 3.37
C ALA A 5 -8.28 6.15 3.16
N ILE A 6 -8.20 6.77 1.97
CA ILE A 6 -7.27 7.90 1.72
C ILE A 6 -7.72 9.16 2.49
N CYS A 7 -8.96 9.19 2.99
CA CYS A 7 -9.59 10.40 3.52
C CYS A 7 -9.84 10.42 5.05
N ALA A 8 -9.51 9.37 5.82
CA ALA A 8 -10.06 9.22 7.18
C ALA A 8 -9.06 8.86 8.29
N GLU A 9 -8.05 9.70 8.53
CA GLU A 9 -7.46 9.85 9.87
C GLU A 9 -7.24 11.35 10.14
N THR A 10 -7.73 11.82 11.28
CA THR A 10 -7.75 13.22 11.70
C THR A 10 -6.36 13.85 11.66
N GLY A 11 -6.14 14.77 10.71
CA GLY A 11 -5.04 15.75 10.74
C GLY A 11 -3.87 15.53 9.80
N ALA A 12 -3.77 14.40 9.08
CA ALA A 12 -2.63 14.09 8.21
C ALA A 12 -3.01 13.34 6.91
N THR A 13 -4.22 13.59 6.39
CA THR A 13 -4.71 12.99 5.15
C THR A 13 -4.62 13.97 3.99
N ALA A 14 -4.36 13.44 2.80
CA ALA A 14 -4.28 14.24 1.57
C ALA A 14 -5.69 14.62 1.09
N THR A 15 -6.36 15.52 1.81
CA THR A 15 -7.75 15.95 1.54
C THR A 15 -7.94 16.62 0.18
N SER A 16 -6.87 17.14 -0.42
CA SER A 16 -6.87 17.71 -1.78
C SER A 16 -6.45 16.71 -2.87
N ALA A 17 -6.14 15.46 -2.53
CA ALA A 17 -5.81 14.44 -3.53
C ALA A 17 -7.07 13.96 -4.26
N LYS A 18 -6.94 13.75 -5.58
CA LYS A 18 -8.02 13.18 -6.39
C LYS A 18 -7.95 11.66 -6.35
N ALA A 19 -8.96 11.02 -5.77
CA ALA A 19 -9.09 9.56 -5.80
C ALA A 19 -9.66 9.08 -7.16
N ILE A 20 -9.03 8.06 -7.74
CA ILE A 20 -9.49 7.41 -8.99
C ILE A 20 -9.67 5.92 -8.70
N ALA A 21 -10.88 5.40 -8.87
CA ALA A 21 -11.17 3.99 -8.69
C ALA A 21 -10.92 3.22 -9.99
N VAL A 22 -9.96 2.27 -9.96
CA VAL A 22 -9.69 1.33 -11.06
C VAL A 22 -10.20 -0.04 -10.65
N LYS A 23 -11.36 -0.46 -11.19
CA LYS A 23 -11.98 -1.75 -10.83
C LYS A 23 -11.27 -2.90 -11.55
N VAL A 24 -10.52 -3.69 -10.79
CA VAL A 24 -9.82 -4.90 -11.27
C VAL A 24 -10.31 -6.19 -10.60
N LEU A 25 -11.19 -6.06 -9.61
CA LEU A 25 -11.81 -7.17 -8.88
C LEU A 25 -13.34 -7.13 -9.07
N SER A 26 -13.94 -8.32 -9.12
CA SER A 26 -15.39 -8.53 -9.05
C SER A 26 -15.94 -8.04 -7.71
N ASP A 27 -17.26 -8.03 -7.59
CA ASP A 27 -17.94 -7.64 -6.34
C ASP A 27 -17.71 -8.65 -5.20
N SER A 28 -17.30 -9.88 -5.53
CA SER A 28 -16.84 -10.89 -4.57
C SER A 28 -15.37 -10.72 -4.15
N GLY A 29 -14.66 -9.69 -4.65
CA GLY A 29 -13.27 -9.41 -4.28
C GLY A 29 -12.22 -10.23 -5.04
N SER A 30 -12.60 -10.92 -6.12
CA SER A 30 -11.72 -11.77 -6.91
C SER A 30 -11.48 -11.19 -8.30
N GLY A 31 -10.30 -11.40 -8.88
CA GLY A 31 -9.98 -10.97 -10.24
C GLY A 31 -8.83 -11.79 -10.81
N THR A 32 -8.75 -11.85 -12.13
CA THR A 32 -7.65 -12.54 -12.80
C THR A 32 -6.39 -11.68 -12.73
N VAL A 33 -5.22 -12.33 -12.75
CA VAL A 33 -3.93 -11.62 -12.86
C VAL A 33 -3.91 -10.72 -14.11
N SER A 34 -4.51 -11.14 -15.22
CA SER A 34 -4.59 -10.33 -16.44
C SER A 34 -5.44 -9.06 -16.28
N GLN A 35 -6.55 -9.12 -15.53
CA GLN A 35 -7.36 -7.93 -15.21
C GLN A 35 -6.59 -6.96 -14.33
N ILE A 36 -5.88 -7.47 -13.32
CA ILE A 36 -5.05 -6.67 -12.42
C ILE A 36 -3.93 -5.98 -13.21
N ILE A 37 -3.21 -6.72 -14.06
CA ILE A 37 -2.16 -6.18 -14.94
C ILE A 37 -2.72 -5.09 -15.85
N SER A 38 -3.91 -5.29 -16.42
CA SER A 38 -4.54 -4.29 -17.30
C SER A 38 -4.83 -2.98 -16.54
N GLY A 39 -5.30 -3.07 -15.30
CA GLY A 39 -5.47 -1.91 -14.42
C GLY A 39 -4.14 -1.23 -14.07
N VAL A 40 -3.11 -1.99 -13.73
CA VAL A 40 -1.76 -1.46 -13.44
C VAL A 40 -1.20 -0.73 -14.66
N ASN A 41 -1.30 -1.32 -15.85
CA ASN A 41 -0.84 -0.72 -17.09
C ASN A 41 -1.59 0.58 -17.43
N TRP A 42 -2.89 0.64 -17.14
CA TRP A 42 -3.67 1.87 -17.28
C TRP A 42 -3.22 2.95 -16.29
N VAL A 43 -2.96 2.60 -15.04
CA VAL A 43 -2.42 3.55 -14.04
C VAL A 43 -1.04 4.06 -14.46
N ALA A 44 -0.22 3.20 -15.07
CA ALA A 44 1.12 3.52 -15.54
C ALA A 44 1.17 4.60 -16.65
N THR A 45 0.04 4.96 -17.28
CA THR A 45 -0.04 6.06 -18.25
C THR A 45 -0.49 7.38 -17.62
N GLN A 46 -1.00 7.35 -16.38
CA GLN A 46 -1.62 8.51 -15.75
C GLN A 46 -0.66 9.67 -15.45
N PRO A 47 0.60 9.44 -15.01
CA PRO A 47 1.52 10.55 -14.78
C PRO A 47 1.73 11.41 -16.04
N GLN A 48 1.79 10.78 -17.21
CA GLN A 48 2.02 11.45 -18.50
C GLN A 48 0.76 12.10 -19.04
N THR A 49 -0.42 11.48 -18.87
CA THR A 49 -1.68 12.03 -19.40
C THR A 49 -2.24 13.15 -18.55
N THR A 50 -2.06 13.08 -17.23
CA THR A 50 -2.61 14.07 -16.29
C THR A 50 -1.61 15.14 -15.89
N MET A 51 -0.31 14.95 -16.21
CA MET A 51 0.79 15.81 -15.78
C MET A 51 0.80 16.03 -14.25
N ARG A 52 0.36 15.01 -13.49
CA ARG A 52 0.31 15.02 -12.04
C ARG A 52 1.00 13.79 -11.45
N PRO A 53 1.61 13.90 -10.27
CA PRO A 53 2.10 12.74 -9.52
C PRO A 53 0.96 11.73 -9.29
N ALA A 54 1.27 10.44 -9.37
CA ALA A 54 0.31 9.37 -9.16
C ALA A 54 0.82 8.41 -8.08
N ILE A 55 -0.10 7.97 -7.21
CA ILE A 55 0.13 6.90 -6.25
C ILE A 55 -0.86 5.77 -6.55
N ALA A 56 -0.35 4.60 -6.93
CA ALA A 56 -1.11 3.38 -7.08
C ALA A 56 -1.23 2.67 -5.73
N VAL A 57 -2.46 2.38 -5.29
CA VAL A 57 -2.73 1.63 -4.07
C VAL A 57 -3.27 0.25 -4.44
N LEU A 58 -2.45 -0.78 -4.28
CA LEU A 58 -2.84 -2.17 -4.54
C LEU A 58 -3.11 -2.89 -3.21
N ALA A 59 -4.33 -2.75 -2.74
CA ALA A 59 -4.89 -3.49 -1.63
C ALA A 59 -5.33 -4.91 -2.04
N LEU A 60 -4.49 -5.60 -2.79
CA LEU A 60 -4.73 -6.94 -3.32
C LEU A 60 -3.43 -7.72 -3.29
N GLY A 61 -3.55 -9.05 -3.34
CA GLY A 61 -2.39 -9.91 -3.43
C GLY A 61 -2.81 -11.37 -3.57
N GLY A 62 -1.84 -12.19 -3.90
CA GLY A 62 -2.00 -13.63 -4.04
C GLY A 62 -0.65 -14.31 -4.16
N GLY A 63 -0.64 -15.54 -4.68
CA GLY A 63 0.59 -16.25 -4.97
C GLY A 63 1.50 -15.48 -5.94
N ALA A 64 2.79 -15.79 -5.87
CA ALA A 64 3.82 -15.29 -6.75
C ALA A 64 3.40 -15.25 -8.24
N SER A 65 3.59 -14.10 -8.89
CA SER A 65 3.30 -13.89 -10.31
C SER A 65 4.32 -12.94 -10.93
N ALA A 66 5.26 -13.50 -11.70
CA ALA A 66 6.29 -12.71 -12.38
C ALA A 66 5.70 -11.69 -13.37
N ALA A 67 4.55 -12.01 -13.98
CA ALA A 67 3.84 -11.10 -14.88
C ALA A 67 3.27 -9.89 -14.13
N LEU A 68 2.67 -10.11 -12.96
CA LEU A 68 2.16 -9.02 -12.13
C LEU A 68 3.31 -8.16 -11.59
N ASP A 69 4.40 -8.80 -11.13
CA ASP A 69 5.57 -8.08 -10.63
C ASP A 69 6.17 -7.18 -11.72
N SER A 70 6.30 -7.70 -12.94
CA SER A 70 6.82 -6.95 -14.09
C SER A 70 5.94 -5.75 -14.44
N ALA A 71 4.61 -5.91 -14.37
CA ALA A 71 3.67 -4.80 -14.60
C ALA A 71 3.82 -3.71 -13.52
N VAL A 72 3.94 -4.09 -12.25
CA VAL A 72 4.13 -3.14 -11.14
C VAL A 72 5.48 -2.43 -11.26
N LYS A 73 6.58 -3.16 -11.52
CA LYS A 73 7.90 -2.57 -11.80
C LYS A 73 7.85 -1.58 -12.97
N GLY A 74 7.12 -1.94 -14.04
CA GLY A 74 6.92 -1.08 -15.21
C GLY A 74 6.11 0.18 -14.92
N ALA A 75 5.16 0.14 -13.98
CA ALA A 75 4.45 1.32 -13.52
C ALA A 75 5.37 2.24 -12.69
N ILE A 76 6.17 1.64 -11.78
CA ILE A 76 7.11 2.38 -10.93
C ILE A 76 8.19 3.06 -11.75
N SER A 77 8.74 2.38 -12.76
CA SER A 77 9.75 2.98 -13.66
C SER A 77 9.21 4.16 -14.47
N LYS A 78 7.89 4.25 -14.66
CA LYS A 78 7.19 5.40 -15.28
C LYS A 78 6.83 6.50 -14.28
N GLY A 79 7.31 6.41 -13.04
CA GLY A 79 7.13 7.42 -12.00
C GLY A 79 5.88 7.26 -11.15
N VAL A 80 5.17 6.13 -11.23
CA VAL A 80 4.04 5.85 -10.34
C VAL A 80 4.55 5.35 -9.00
N HIS A 81 4.31 6.11 -7.93
CA HIS A 81 4.51 5.63 -6.57
C HIS A 81 3.56 4.47 -6.32
N THR A 82 4.05 3.32 -5.85
CA THR A 82 3.19 2.13 -5.70
C THR A 82 3.24 1.65 -4.26
N VAL A 83 2.07 1.54 -3.63
CA VAL A 83 1.89 1.03 -2.27
C VAL A 83 1.09 -0.26 -2.33
N VAL A 84 1.63 -1.33 -1.77
CA VAL A 84 1.06 -2.68 -1.84
C VAL A 84 0.86 -3.27 -0.44
N THR A 85 -0.14 -4.11 -0.28
CA THR A 85 -0.40 -4.77 1.02
C THR A 85 0.52 -5.97 1.21
N ALA A 86 1.03 -6.15 2.44
CA ALA A 86 1.79 -7.34 2.79
C ALA A 86 0.95 -8.62 2.67
N GLY A 87 -0.34 -8.56 3.02
CA GLY A 87 -1.24 -9.72 3.07
C GLY A 87 -1.33 -10.40 4.44
N PHE A 88 -2.27 -11.34 4.56
CA PHE A 88 -2.68 -11.99 5.82
C PHE A 88 -2.69 -13.53 5.73
N SER A 89 -1.64 -14.11 5.15
CA SER A 89 -1.51 -15.57 4.98
C SER A 89 -0.40 -16.19 5.84
N ASN A 90 0.19 -15.43 6.76
CA ASN A 90 1.35 -15.82 7.57
C ASN A 90 2.49 -16.46 6.76
N THR A 91 2.81 -15.87 5.62
CA THR A 91 3.89 -16.35 4.74
C THR A 91 4.95 -15.26 4.52
N ASP A 92 6.14 -15.71 4.11
CA ASP A 92 7.20 -14.80 3.67
C ASP A 92 6.77 -14.08 2.38
N LEU A 93 6.98 -12.77 2.34
CA LEU A 93 6.58 -11.91 1.24
C LEU A 93 7.15 -12.35 -0.11
N SER A 94 8.32 -13.01 -0.15
CA SER A 94 8.92 -13.57 -1.37
C SER A 94 7.99 -14.53 -2.14
N ASN A 95 7.00 -15.10 -1.46
CA ASN A 95 6.02 -16.02 -2.03
C ASN A 95 4.75 -15.34 -2.56
N THR A 96 4.66 -14.01 -2.46
CA THR A 96 3.42 -13.26 -2.75
C THR A 96 3.65 -12.10 -3.70
N SER A 97 2.69 -11.88 -4.60
CA SER A 97 2.71 -10.75 -5.53
C SER A 97 1.48 -9.87 -5.34
N PRO A 98 1.62 -8.54 -5.49
CA PRO A 98 2.84 -7.81 -5.86
C PRO A 98 3.77 -7.47 -4.68
N ALA A 99 3.49 -7.99 -3.48
CA ALA A 99 4.21 -7.63 -2.25
C ALA A 99 5.71 -7.99 -2.24
N ARG A 100 6.16 -8.87 -3.14
CA ARG A 100 7.59 -9.16 -3.33
C ARG A 100 8.34 -8.20 -4.27
N VAL A 101 7.69 -7.18 -4.82
CA VAL A 101 8.33 -6.20 -5.71
C VAL A 101 9.11 -5.20 -4.86
N PRO A 102 10.45 -5.21 -4.84
CA PRO A 102 11.23 -4.37 -3.93
C PRO A 102 11.12 -2.87 -4.23
N GLU A 103 10.73 -2.50 -5.46
CA GLU A 103 10.54 -1.11 -5.84
C GLU A 103 9.21 -0.51 -5.35
N ALA A 104 8.28 -1.35 -4.88
CA ALA A 104 7.00 -0.92 -4.32
C ALA A 104 7.11 -0.79 -2.79
N VAL A 105 6.35 0.14 -2.20
CA VAL A 105 6.24 0.26 -0.75
C VAL A 105 5.27 -0.80 -0.23
N THR A 106 5.80 -1.83 0.43
CA THR A 106 5.04 -2.92 1.00
C THR A 106 4.66 -2.64 2.45
N VAL A 107 3.36 -2.64 2.73
CA VAL A 107 2.80 -2.20 4.00
C VAL A 107 2.16 -3.34 4.77
N GLY A 108 2.70 -3.61 5.97
CA GLY A 108 2.06 -4.44 6.97
C GLY A 108 0.97 -3.69 7.74
N SER A 109 -0.09 -4.37 8.17
CA SER A 109 -1.19 -3.74 8.93
C SER A 109 -1.12 -4.12 10.42
N LEU A 110 -1.30 -3.14 11.30
CA LEU A 110 -1.18 -3.31 12.75
C LEU A 110 -2.44 -2.88 13.52
N PRO A 111 -2.77 -3.56 14.63
CA PRO A 111 -3.62 -3.02 15.68
C PRO A 111 -2.91 -1.92 16.47
N ARG A 112 -3.69 -1.15 17.23
CA ARG A 112 -3.15 -0.08 18.10
C ARG A 112 -2.21 -0.59 19.20
N SER A 113 -2.26 -1.88 19.52
CA SER A 113 -1.28 -2.52 20.43
C SER A 113 0.14 -2.58 19.85
N LYS A 114 0.31 -2.31 18.55
CA LYS A 114 1.61 -2.36 17.82
C LYS A 114 2.26 -3.75 17.83
N VAL A 115 1.49 -4.78 18.15
CA VAL A 115 1.91 -6.18 18.05
C VAL A 115 1.53 -6.69 16.67
N ARG A 116 2.49 -7.29 15.96
CA ARG A 116 2.24 -7.95 14.67
C ARG A 116 1.10 -8.98 14.79
N PRO A 117 0.05 -8.92 13.97
CA PRO A 117 -0.94 -9.98 13.86
C PRO A 117 -0.31 -11.32 13.44
N SER A 118 -0.69 -12.42 14.09
CA SER A 118 -0.13 -13.75 13.80
C SER A 118 -0.38 -14.22 12.37
N ASN A 119 -1.45 -13.73 11.73
CA ASN A 119 -1.79 -14.03 10.34
C ASN A 119 -1.11 -13.10 9.32
N SER A 120 -0.45 -12.01 9.74
CA SER A 120 0.21 -11.09 8.80
C SER A 120 1.34 -11.79 8.04
N ASN A 121 1.62 -11.38 6.80
CA ASN A 121 2.86 -11.78 6.12
C ASN A 121 4.08 -11.06 6.70
N TYR A 122 5.28 -11.54 6.39
CA TYR A 122 6.54 -11.08 6.99
C TYR A 122 7.71 -11.22 6.01
N GLY A 123 8.90 -10.78 6.41
CA GLY A 123 10.13 -10.93 5.65
C GLY A 123 10.81 -9.60 5.35
N SER A 124 11.98 -9.70 4.71
CA SER A 124 12.86 -8.55 4.42
C SER A 124 12.31 -7.58 3.39
N LEU A 125 11.27 -7.96 2.67
CA LEU A 125 10.59 -7.13 1.67
C LEU A 125 9.49 -6.25 2.27
N LEU A 126 9.27 -6.29 3.59
CA LEU A 126 8.32 -5.41 4.27
C LEU A 126 9.01 -4.09 4.60
N ASP A 127 8.52 -2.98 4.04
CA ASP A 127 9.15 -1.66 4.22
C ASP A 127 8.72 -1.00 5.52
N VAL A 128 7.41 -0.95 5.75
CA VAL A 128 6.80 -0.28 6.90
C VAL A 128 5.51 -0.96 7.34
N TRP A 129 5.18 -0.78 8.60
CA TRP A 129 3.86 -1.06 9.13
C TRP A 129 3.01 0.20 9.19
N SER A 130 1.69 0.06 9.17
CA SER A 130 0.77 1.14 9.50
C SER A 130 -0.44 0.60 10.25
N PHE A 131 -1.11 1.46 11.02
CA PHE A 131 -2.36 1.07 11.66
C PHE A 131 -3.43 0.83 10.58
N TYR A 132 -4.29 -0.16 10.80
CA TYR A 132 -5.51 -0.23 10.02
C TYR A 132 -6.46 0.91 10.42
N PRO A 133 -7.28 1.45 9.49
CA PRO A 133 -8.30 2.43 9.82
C PRO A 133 -9.27 1.91 10.87
N ILE A 134 -9.44 2.64 11.98
CA ILE A 134 -10.41 2.29 13.05
C ILE A 134 -11.87 2.52 12.61
N ALA A 135 -12.11 3.20 11.49
CA ALA A 135 -13.46 3.43 10.99
C ALA A 135 -14.02 2.17 10.29
N CYS A 136 -14.45 1.22 11.10
CA CYS A 136 -15.63 0.43 10.77
C CYS A 136 -16.81 1.13 11.45
N PRO A 137 -17.55 2.04 10.77
CA PRO A 137 -18.85 2.45 11.29
C PRO A 137 -19.67 1.18 11.48
N THR A 138 -20.33 1.06 12.63
CA THR A 138 -21.22 -0.07 12.97
C THR A 138 -22.35 -0.30 11.97
N ASP A 139 -22.51 0.62 11.02
CA ASP A 139 -23.64 0.79 10.12
C ASP A 139 -23.35 0.22 8.72
N ILE A 140 -22.18 -0.43 8.54
CA ILE A 140 -21.83 -1.17 7.31
C ILE A 140 -21.85 -2.68 7.63
N PRO A 141 -22.96 -3.40 7.35
CA PRO A 141 -23.02 -4.85 7.45
C PRO A 141 -21.93 -5.49 6.57
N GLY A 142 -21.09 -6.35 7.15
CA GLY A 142 -20.01 -7.07 6.44
C GLY A 142 -18.60 -6.47 6.56
N CYS A 143 -18.42 -5.46 7.39
CA CYS A 143 -17.10 -4.92 7.72
C CYS A 143 -16.35 -5.85 8.70
N THR A 144 -15.87 -6.98 8.19
CA THR A 144 -15.19 -8.05 8.96
C THR A 144 -13.75 -8.30 8.49
N THR A 145 -13.22 -7.46 7.59
CA THR A 145 -11.87 -7.64 7.05
C THR A 145 -10.86 -6.75 7.78
N PRO A 146 -9.62 -7.22 8.02
CA PRO A 146 -8.52 -6.33 8.35
C PRO A 146 -8.44 -5.25 7.26
N THR A 147 -8.83 -4.03 7.59
CA THR A 147 -8.79 -2.91 6.65
C THR A 147 -7.32 -2.65 6.34
N ASN A 148 -6.97 -2.67 5.05
CA ASN A 148 -5.58 -2.57 4.62
C ASN A 148 -4.99 -1.20 5.01
N ALA A 149 -3.81 -1.21 5.63
CA ALA A 149 -3.14 0.01 6.08
C ALA A 149 -2.47 0.81 4.95
N VAL A 150 -2.46 0.26 3.73
CA VAL A 150 -1.83 0.87 2.53
C VAL A 150 -2.38 2.26 2.21
N SER A 151 -3.66 2.51 2.52
CA SER A 151 -4.29 3.79 2.20
C SER A 151 -3.78 4.94 3.07
N TYR A 152 -3.40 4.65 4.33
CA TYR A 152 -2.77 5.65 5.21
C TYR A 152 -1.35 5.97 4.76
N VAL A 153 -0.56 4.95 4.41
CA VAL A 153 0.79 5.17 3.87
C VAL A 153 0.76 5.95 2.56
N ALA A 154 -0.17 5.61 1.65
CA ALA A 154 -0.38 6.38 0.43
C ALA A 154 -0.79 7.83 0.71
N SER A 155 -1.55 8.07 1.77
CA SER A 155 -1.93 9.42 2.20
C SER A 155 -0.74 10.22 2.71
N TYR A 156 0.13 9.62 3.53
CA TYR A 156 1.36 10.27 4.01
C TYR A 156 2.27 10.64 2.82
N MET A 157 2.45 9.72 1.87
CA MET A 157 3.18 9.99 0.63
C MET A 157 2.53 11.12 -0.21
N ALA A 158 1.20 11.16 -0.30
CA ALA A 158 0.50 12.23 -1.03
C ALA A 158 0.64 13.60 -0.35
N VAL A 159 0.58 13.66 0.99
CA VAL A 159 0.86 14.89 1.76
C VAL A 159 2.30 15.35 1.53
N ALA A 160 3.27 14.43 1.57
CA ALA A 160 4.66 14.75 1.31
C ALA A 160 4.89 15.29 -0.12
N ILE A 161 4.24 14.70 -1.14
CA ILE A 161 4.27 15.23 -2.52
C ILE A 161 3.69 16.64 -2.57
N GLY A 162 2.58 16.90 -1.89
CA GLY A 162 1.94 18.21 -1.85
C GLY A 162 2.77 19.27 -1.13
N SER A 163 3.51 18.88 -0.10
CA SER A 163 4.26 19.81 0.78
C SER A 163 5.69 20.06 0.27
N TYR A 164 6.33 19.04 -0.30
CA TYR A 164 7.76 19.05 -0.63
C TYR A 164 8.05 18.82 -2.13
N GLY A 165 7.00 18.66 -2.95
CA GLY A 165 7.13 18.35 -4.37
C GLY A 165 7.31 16.86 -4.65
N ASN A 166 7.11 16.48 -5.91
CA ASN A 166 7.20 15.08 -6.33
C ASN A 166 8.66 14.63 -6.50
N LYS A 167 9.08 13.66 -5.68
CA LYS A 167 10.35 12.95 -5.82
C LYS A 167 10.17 11.69 -6.66
N THR A 168 11.29 11.04 -7.04
CA THR A 168 11.22 9.70 -7.65
C THR A 168 10.62 8.69 -6.67
N PRO A 169 10.02 7.58 -7.15
CA PRO A 169 9.48 6.55 -6.26
C PRO A 169 10.48 6.03 -5.22
N ALA A 170 11.72 5.77 -5.63
CA ALA A 170 12.76 5.33 -4.72
C ALA A 170 13.09 6.37 -3.64
N ALA A 171 13.19 7.65 -4.02
CA ALA A 171 13.50 8.72 -3.08
C ALA A 171 12.35 8.98 -2.08
N LEU A 172 11.10 8.97 -2.55
CA LEU A 172 9.95 9.16 -1.66
C LEU A 172 9.74 7.97 -0.72
N ALA A 173 9.98 6.74 -1.20
CA ALA A 173 9.98 5.54 -0.36
C ALA A 173 11.08 5.58 0.71
N ALA A 174 12.29 6.03 0.34
CA ALA A 174 13.38 6.21 1.30
C ALA A 174 13.03 7.26 2.37
N ASP A 175 12.43 8.39 1.98
CA ASP A 175 11.97 9.41 2.95
C ASP A 175 10.95 8.83 3.93
N LEU A 176 9.94 8.09 3.42
CA LEU A 176 8.94 7.40 4.25
C LEU A 176 9.61 6.47 5.28
N ILE A 177 10.56 5.64 4.84
CA ILE A 177 11.25 4.66 5.69
C ILE A 177 12.18 5.35 6.71
N ASN A 178 12.74 6.50 6.37
CA ASN A 178 13.61 7.29 7.24
C ASN A 178 12.85 8.02 8.35
N HIS A 179 11.61 8.45 8.08
CA HIS A 179 10.73 9.06 9.08
C HIS A 179 9.97 8.04 9.94
N ALA A 180 9.88 6.78 9.49
CA ALA A 180 9.17 5.73 10.21
C ALA A 180 9.81 5.42 11.58
N VAL A 181 8.96 5.11 12.57
CA VAL A 181 9.36 4.88 13.97
C VAL A 181 9.49 3.39 14.29
N PRO A 182 10.56 2.92 14.95
CA PRO A 182 10.77 1.49 15.22
C PRO A 182 10.01 1.01 16.47
N ASP A 183 8.67 1.14 16.47
CA ASP A 183 7.81 0.89 17.63
C ASP A 183 6.92 -0.36 17.53
N VAL A 184 7.18 -1.22 16.53
CA VAL A 184 6.42 -2.45 16.29
C VAL A 184 7.08 -3.64 17.01
N THR A 185 6.26 -4.49 17.62
CA THR A 185 6.71 -5.66 18.39
C THR A 185 6.14 -6.95 17.82
N GLY A 186 6.74 -8.09 18.18
CA GLY A 186 6.31 -9.42 17.70
C GLY A 186 6.67 -9.70 16.24
N VAL A 187 7.59 -8.93 15.65
CA VAL A 187 8.07 -9.14 14.28
C VAL A 187 9.13 -10.25 14.23
N PRO A 188 9.05 -11.21 13.28
CA PRO A 188 10.11 -12.19 13.05
C PRO A 188 11.43 -11.53 12.67
N SER A 189 12.55 -12.21 12.94
CA SER A 189 13.87 -11.77 12.47
C SER A 189 13.88 -11.53 10.96
N GLY A 190 14.57 -10.48 10.53
CA GLY A 190 14.62 -10.06 9.12
C GLY A 190 13.39 -9.27 8.65
N THR A 191 12.36 -9.09 9.47
CA THR A 191 11.23 -8.21 9.17
C THR A 191 11.42 -6.86 9.86
N THR A 192 11.17 -5.75 9.16
CA THR A 192 11.25 -4.40 9.76
C THR A 192 10.33 -4.28 10.98
N ASN A 193 10.71 -3.46 11.95
CA ASN A 193 9.86 -3.04 13.07
C ASN A 193 9.41 -1.57 12.94
N LYS A 194 9.59 -0.97 11.76
CA LYS A 194 9.29 0.45 11.51
C LYS A 194 7.82 0.65 11.16
N ARG A 195 7.14 1.54 11.88
CA ARG A 195 5.78 2.01 11.57
C ARG A 195 5.83 3.37 10.89
N ALA A 196 5.15 3.49 9.76
CA ALA A 196 4.97 4.74 9.07
C ALA A 196 4.26 5.79 9.94
N VAL A 197 4.71 7.03 9.84
CA VAL A 197 4.09 8.22 10.43
C VAL A 197 4.08 9.34 9.39
N PRO A 198 3.15 10.31 9.49
CA PRO A 198 3.19 11.50 8.64
C PRO A 198 4.52 12.26 8.78
N TRP A 199 4.94 12.92 7.70
CA TRP A 199 6.09 13.83 7.66
C TRP A 199 5.86 14.99 6.69
#